data_AF-A0A1C6KXV5-F1
#
_entry.id   AF-A0A1C6KXV5-F1
#
_cell.length_a   1.000
_cell.length_b   1.000
_cell.length_c   1.000
_cell.angle_alpha   90.00
_cell.angle_beta   90.00
_cell.angle_gamma   90.00
#
_symmetry.space_group_name_H-M   'P 1'
#
loop_
_entity.id
_entity.type
_entity.pdbx_description
1 polymer ?
#
loop_
_entity_poly.entity_id
_entity_poly.type
_entity_poly.pdbx_seq_one_letter_code
_entity_poly.pdbx_strand_id
1 'polypeptide(L)' 'MSNIVKMRDILRETADIIDEVLELEKRDEEGQDAEKELESVMGRFFMKLLEIQKLSN' A
#
# COMPACT_ATOMS: atom_id res chain seq x y z
N MET A 1 -17.91 -2.24 -15.49
CA MET A 1 -16.58 -1.60 -15.35
C MET A 1 -15.53 -2.66 -15.65
N SER A 2 -14.60 -2.40 -16.57
CA SER A 2 -13.60 -3.40 -17.01
C SER A 2 -12.68 -3.82 -15.85
N ASN A 3 -12.27 -5.11 -15.80
CA ASN A 3 -11.31 -5.60 -14.80
C ASN A 3 -9.98 -4.83 -14.87
N ILE A 4 -9.58 -4.37 -16.07
CA ILE A 4 -8.39 -3.54 -16.26
C ILE A 4 -8.55 -2.18 -15.55
N VAL A 5 -9.75 -1.59 -15.58
CA VAL A 5 -10.03 -0.32 -14.90
C VAL A 5 -9.90 -0.50 -13.39
N LYS A 6 -10.50 -1.55 -12.84
CA LYS A 6 -10.38 -1.86 -11.40
C LYS A 6 -8.94 -2.15 -10.98
N MET A 7 -8.21 -2.93 -11.78
CA MET A 7 -6.80 -3.25 -11.53
C MET A 7 -5.94 -1.98 -11.53
N ARG A 8 -6.13 -1.08 -12.51
CA ARG A 8 -5.46 0.22 -12.54
C ARG A 8 -5.75 1.05 -11.30
N ASP A 9 -7.00 1.08 -10.85
CA ASP A 9 -7.38 1.88 -9.68
C ASP A 9 -6.75 1.32 -8.40
N ILE A 10 -6.73 -0.01 -8.22
CA ILE A 10 -6.02 -0.65 -7.10
C ILE A 10 -4.51 -0.41 -7.19
N LEU A 11 -3.92 -0.44 -8.40
CA LEU A 11 -2.49 -0.16 -8.58
C LEU A 11 -2.13 1.29 -8.22
N ARG A 12 -3.04 2.25 -8.42
CA ARG A 12 -2.85 3.63 -7.94
C ARG A 12 -2.90 3.70 -6.43
N GLU A 13 -3.90 3.07 -5.82
CA GLU A 13 -4.00 3.00 -4.36
C GLU A 13 -2.76 2.33 -3.74
N THR A 14 -2.18 1.32 -4.39
CA THR A 14 -0.92 0.73 -3.92
C THR A 14 0.27 1.68 -4.04
N ALA A 15 0.30 2.56 -5.05
CA ALA A 15 1.35 3.56 -5.18
C ALA A 15 1.25 4.60 -4.04
N ASP A 16 0.03 5.08 -3.76
CA ASP A 16 -0.22 6.00 -2.64
C ASP A 16 0.21 5.37 -1.30
N ILE A 17 -0.07 4.07 -1.09
CA ILE A 17 0.36 3.34 0.11
C ILE A 17 1.90 3.21 0.19
N ILE A 18 2.59 3.03 -0.95
CA ILE A 18 4.06 2.99 -0.98
C ILE A 18 4.64 4.36 -0.62
N ASP A 19 4.05 5.45 -1.09
CA ASP A 19 4.49 6.79 -0.70
C ASP A 19 4.34 7.00 0.83
N GLU A 20 3.23 6.55 1.42
CA GLU A 20 3.06 6.56 2.88
C GLU A 20 4.13 5.72 3.62
N VAL A 21 4.51 4.55 3.08
CA VAL A 21 5.61 3.73 3.63
C VAL A 21 6.92 4.50 3.63
N LEU A 22 7.28 5.14 2.51
CA LEU A 22 8.53 5.90 2.38
C LEU A 22 8.59 7.09 3.34
N GLU A 23 7.46 7.76 3.57
CA GLU A 23 7.36 8.83 4.57
C GLU A 23 7.61 8.30 6.00
N LEU A 24 7.10 7.10 6.32
CA LEU A 24 7.30 6.47 7.62
C LEU A 24 8.72 5.99 7.83
N GLU A 25 9.34 5.37 6.81
CA GLU A 25 10.75 4.99 6.83
C GLU A 25 11.64 6.21 7.07
N LYS A 26 11.37 7.32 6.39
CA LYS A 26 12.10 8.58 6.61
C LYS A 26 11.96 9.10 8.05
N ARG A 27 10.77 9.01 8.64
CA ARG A 27 10.54 9.41 10.04
C ARG A 27 11.33 8.53 11.02
N ASP A 28 11.40 7.23 10.75
CA ASP A 28 12.21 6.28 11.53
C ASP A 28 13.71 6.60 11.44
N GLU A 29 14.21 6.92 10.24
CA GLU A 29 15.60 7.39 10.03
C GLU A 29 15.91 8.69 10.79
N GLU A 30 14.92 9.56 10.98
CA GLU A 30 15.01 10.79 11.78
C GLU A 30 14.90 10.53 13.30
N GLY A 31 14.76 9.27 13.72
CA GLY A 31 14.68 8.84 15.12
C GLY A 31 13.28 8.93 15.74
N GLN A 32 12.23 9.01 14.92
CA GLN A 32 10.84 8.98 15.38
C GLN A 32 10.32 7.53 15.37
N ASP A 33 9.70 7.08 16.45
CA ASP A 33 9.04 5.76 16.50
C ASP A 33 7.86 5.72 15.52
N ALA A 34 8.02 4.98 14.42
CA ALA A 34 7.03 4.81 13.36
C ALA A 34 6.64 3.34 13.12
N GLU A 35 7.14 2.39 13.93
CA GLU A 35 7.05 0.94 13.66
C GLU A 35 5.59 0.47 13.55
N LYS A 36 4.73 0.90 14.47
CA LYS A 36 3.30 0.51 14.46
C LYS A 36 2.53 1.08 13.27
N GLU A 37 2.87 2.30 12.87
CA GLU A 37 2.25 2.95 11.72
C GLU A 37 2.67 2.22 10.44
N LEU A 38 3.96 1.88 10.33
CA LEU A 38 4.51 1.09 9.23
C LEU A 38 3.84 -0.28 9.10
N GLU A 39 3.67 -1.02 10.20
CA GLU A 39 2.95 -2.29 10.22
C GLU A 39 1.51 -2.14 9.69
N SER A 40 0.81 -1.09 10.10
CA SER A 40 -0.55 -0.79 9.66
C SER A 40 -0.63 -0.51 8.15
N VAL A 41 0.29 0.31 7.64
CA VAL A 41 0.35 0.68 6.21
C VAL A 41 0.70 -0.53 5.35
N MET A 42 1.67 -1.34 5.79
CA MET A 42 2.01 -2.60 5.13
C MET A 42 0.84 -3.59 5.12
N GLY A 43 0.04 -3.65 6.20
CA GLY A 43 -1.20 -4.42 6.23
C GLY A 43 -2.18 -4.00 5.13
N ARG A 44 -2.39 -2.68 4.92
CA ARG A 44 -3.21 -2.14 3.83
C ARG A 44 -2.65 -2.51 2.45
N PHE A 45 -1.33 -2.43 2.28
CA PHE A 45 -0.66 -2.82 1.05
C PHE A 45 -0.94 -4.28 0.68
N PHE A 46 -0.77 -5.21 1.63
CA PHE A 46 -1.05 -6.63 1.41
C PHE A 46 -2.51 -6.88 1.02
N MET A 47 -3.46 -6.18 1.65
CA MET A 47 -4.88 -6.32 1.30
C MET A 47 -5.14 -5.91 -0.16
N LYS A 48 -4.49 -4.86 -0.66
CA LYS A 48 -4.61 -4.44 -2.07
C LYS A 48 -4.02 -5.45 -3.04
N LEU A 49 -2.90 -6.08 -2.69
CA LEU A 49 -2.33 -7.17 -3.49
C LEU A 49 -3.26 -8.38 -3.57
N LEU A 50 -3.94 -8.72 -2.47
CA LEU A 50 -4.97 -9.77 -2.47
C LEU A 50 -6.18 -9.42 -3.34
N GLU A 51 -6.58 -8.13 -3.39
CA GLU A 51 -7.63 -7.66 -4.30
C GLU A 51 -7.24 -7.84 -5.77
N ILE A 52 -5.99 -7.52 -6.15
CA ILE A 52 -5.48 -7.74 -7.51
C ILE A 52 -5.50 -9.22 -7.89
N GLN A 53 -5.06 -10.10 -6.98
CA GLN A 53 -5.09 -11.55 -7.20
C GLN A 53 -6.52 -12.04 -7.48
N LYS A 54 -7.52 -11.52 -6.76
CA LYS A 54 -8.93 -11.86 -6.97
C LYS A 54 -9.50 -11.34 -8.29
N LEU A 55 -8.95 -10.27 -8.87
CA LEU A 55 -9.38 -9.77 -10.18
C LEU A 55 -8.76 -10.54 -11.35
N SER A 56 -7.69 -11.29 -11.09
CA SER A 56 -6.94 -12.06 -12.07
C SER A 56 -7.47 -13.48 -12.25
N ASN A 57 -8.30 -13.96 -11.32
CA ASN A 57 -9.01 -15.23 -11.32
C ASN A 57 -10.50 -15.03 -11.65
#